data_AF-A0A9D6JKC7-F1
#
_entry.id   AF-A0A9D6JKC7-F1
#
_cell.length_a   1.000
_cell.length_b   1.000
_cell.length_c   1.000
_cell.angle_alpha   90.00
_cell.angle_beta   90.00
_cell.angle_gamma   90.00
#
_symmetry.space_group_name_H-M   'P 1'
#
loop_
_entity.id
_entity.type
_entity.pdbx_description
1 polymer ?
#
loop_
_entity_poly.entity_id
_entity_poly.type
_entity_poly.pdbx_seq_one_letter_code
_entity_poly.pdbx_strand_id
1 'polypeptide(L)' 'MTQTWIAPAKLNLFLHVTGRRADGYHLLQTVFQFLDVGDELTFTVRQDGEIN' A
#
# COMPACT_ATOMS: atom_id res chain seq x y z
N MET A 1 21.31 -8.82 9.73
CA MET A 1 21.12 -9.48 8.42
C MET A 1 20.33 -8.55 7.54
N THR A 2 20.67 -8.49 6.25
CA THR A 2 19.97 -7.68 5.25
C THR A 2 18.92 -8.54 4.56
N GLN A 3 17.70 -8.04 4.40
CA GLN A 3 16.57 -8.75 3.79
C GLN A 3 15.87 -7.87 2.76
N THR A 4 15.49 -8.46 1.64
CA THR A 4 14.71 -7.82 0.58
C THR A 4 13.27 -8.35 0.58
N TRP A 5 12.30 -7.46 0.37
CA TRP A 5 10.86 -7.73 0.34
C TRP A 5 10.23 -7.07 -0.89
N ILE A 6 9.16 -7.67 -1.42
CA ILE A 6 8.39 -7.09 -2.54
C ILE A 6 7.26 -6.23 -1.99
N ALA A 7 7.13 -5.02 -2.55
CA ALA A 7 5.98 -4.14 -2.38
C ALA A 7 5.13 -4.18 -3.67
N PRO A 8 4.19 -5.14 -3.79
CA PRO A 8 3.46 -5.36 -5.04
C PRO A 8 2.53 -4.19 -5.36
N ALA A 9 2.48 -3.82 -6.63
CA ALA A 9 1.49 -2.90 -7.14
C ALA A 9 0.08 -3.50 -7.05
N LYS A 10 -0.92 -2.63 -6.98
CA LYS A 10 -2.33 -3.02 -7.08
C LYS A 10 -3.01 -2.34 -8.27
N LEU A 11 -4.10 -2.95 -8.71
CA LEU A 11 -5.14 -2.30 -9.49
C LEU A 11 -6.45 -2.30 -8.71
N ASN A 12 -7.27 -1.27 -8.96
CA ASN A 12 -8.70 -1.34 -8.66
C ASN A 12 -9.38 -1.92 -9.89
N LEU A 13 -9.96 -3.11 -9.80
CA LEU A 13 -10.65 -3.71 -10.95
C LEU A 13 -11.93 -2.95 -11.32
N PHE A 14 -12.54 -2.31 -10.33
CA PHE A 14 -13.51 -1.25 -10.51
C PHE A 14 -13.34 -0.26 -9.35
N LEU A 15 -13.81 0.97 -9.53
CA LEU A 15 -13.88 1.95 -8.46
C LEU A 15 -15.17 2.76 -8.59
N HIS A 16 -16.05 2.64 -7.60
CA HIS A 16 -17.28 3.41 -7.50
C HIS A 16 -17.20 4.36 -6.32
N VAL A 17 -17.52 5.63 -6.57
CA VAL A 17 -17.78 6.61 -5.52
C VAL A 17 -19.28 6.55 -5.21
N THR A 18 -19.62 6.07 -4.02
CA THR A 18 -21.03 5.81 -3.64
C THR A 18 -21.65 6.93 -2.82
N GLY A 19 -20.84 7.90 -2.36
CA GLY A 19 -21.32 9.06 -1.64
C GLY A 19 -20.19 9.91 -1.08
N ARG A 20 -20.58 10.98 -0.39
CA ARG A 20 -19.66 11.89 0.32
C ARG A 20 -20.17 12.14 1.73
N ARG A 21 -19.29 11.96 2.70
CA ARG A 21 -19.53 12.20 4.13
C ARG A 21 -19.58 13.70 4.42
N ALA A 22 -20.14 14.06 5.58
CA ALA A 22 -20.21 15.45 6.04
C ALA A 22 -18.83 16.10 6.27
N ASP A 23 -17.80 15.31 6.56
CA ASP A 23 -16.41 15.76 6.68
C ASP A 23 -15.68 15.87 5.32
N GLY A 24 -16.38 15.63 4.22
CA GLY A 24 -15.87 15.79 2.87
C GLY A 24 -15.21 14.56 2.25
N TYR A 25 -15.06 13.46 2.98
CA TYR A 25 -14.49 12.21 2.45
C TYR A 25 -15.49 11.42 1.59
N HIS A 26 -14.99 10.70 0.58
CA HIS A 26 -15.81 9.86 -0.27
C HIS A 26 -15.96 8.44 0.28
N LEU A 27 -17.17 7.90 0.14
CA LEU A 27 -17.42 6.47 0.32
C LEU A 27 -17.07 5.76 -0.98
N LEU A 28 -16.26 4.70 -0.88
CA LEU A 28 -15.77 3.95 -2.03
C LEU A 28 -16.22 2.49 -1.96
N GLN A 29 -16.61 1.94 -3.10
CA GLN A 29 -16.73 0.51 -3.33
C GLN A 29 -15.74 0.13 -4.44
N THR A 30 -14.86 -0.82 -4.18
CA THR A 30 -13.79 -1.22 -5.10
C THR A 30 -13.37 -2.66 -4.80
N VAL A 31 -12.78 -3.35 -5.77
CA VAL A 31 -12.07 -4.62 -5.58
C VAL A 31 -10.60 -4.41 -5.95
N PHE A 32 -9.72 -4.82 -5.05
CA PHE A 32 -8.28 -4.75 -5.25
C PHE A 32 -7.74 -6.07 -5.80
N GLN A 33 -6.82 -5.97 -6.74
CA GLN A 33 -6.00 -7.10 -7.19
C GLN A 33 -4.54 -6.69 -7.20
N PHE A 34 -3.68 -7.53 -6.61
CA PHE A 34 -2.23 -7.37 -6.71
C PHE A 34 -1.71 -7.85 -8.07
N LEU A 35 -0.64 -7.23 -8.52
CA LEU A 35 0.08 -7.62 -9.73
C LEU A 35 1.42 -8.27 -9.37
N ASP A 36 1.94 -9.08 -10.28
CA ASP A 36 3.31 -9.62 -10.21
C ASP A 36 4.33 -8.57 -10.70
N VAL A 37 4.18 -7.34 -10.24
CA VAL A 37 5.09 -6.22 -10.47
C VAL A 37 4.96 -5.26 -9.29
N GLY A 38 6.07 -4.64 -8.91
CA GLY A 38 6.12 -3.72 -7.78
C GLY A 38 7.55 -3.28 -7.50
N ASP A 39 7.74 -2.64 -6.36
CA ASP A 39 9.06 -2.21 -5.90
C ASP A 39 9.72 -3.30 -5.05
N GLU A 40 11.06 -3.28 -5.00
CA GLU A 40 11.84 -4.08 -4.06
C GLU A 40 12.38 -3.21 -2.93
N LEU A 41 12.08 -3.57 -1.69
CA LEU A 41 12.51 -2.84 -0.51
C LEU A 41 13.51 -3.67 0.27
N THR A 42 14.72 -3.13 0.43
CA THR A 42 15.82 -3.81 1.14
C THR A 42 16.08 -3.13 2.48
N PHE A 43 16.08 -3.94 3.55
CA PHE A 43 16.23 -3.46 4.92
C PHE A 43 17.40 -4.15 5.61
N THR A 44 18.07 -3.38 6.48
CA THR A 44 19.03 -3.90 7.45
C THR A 44 18.67 -3.39 8.83
N VAL A 45 18.54 -4.30 9.80
CA VAL A 45 18.23 -3.93 11.19
C VAL A 45 19.42 -3.19 11.79
N ARG A 46 19.17 -1.97 12.26
CA ARG A 46 20.13 -1.20 13.09
C ARG A 46 20.12 -1.75 14.52
N GLN A 47 21.25 -1.60 15.21
CA GLN A 47 21.43 -2.11 16.59
C GLN A 47 21.36 -1.01 17.65
N ASP A 48 21.10 0.23 17.26
CA ASP A 48 21.11 1.42 18.13
C ASP A 48 19.72 1.79 18.68
N GLY A 49 18.65 1.17 18.19
CA GLY A 49 17.28 1.41 18.67
C GLY A 49 16.66 2.73 18.20
N GLU A 50 17.32 3.45 17.30
CA GLU A 50 16.88 4.75 16.78
C GLU A 50 16.03 4.60 15.51
N ILE A 51 15.04 5.49 15.33
CA ILE A 51 14.19 5.60 14.13
C ILE A 51 14.44 6.97 13.49
N ASN A 52 14.83 7.00 12.21
CA ASN A 52 14.99 8.22 11.41
C ASN A 52 13.95 8.27 10.29
#